data_AF-A0A528WZM9-F1
#
_entry.id   AF-A0A528WZM9-F1
#
_cell.length_a   1.000
_cell.length_b   1.000
_cell.length_c   1.000
_cell.angle_alpha   90.00
_cell.angle_beta   90.00
_cell.angle_gamma   90.00
#
_symmetry.space_group_name_H-M   'P 1'
#
loop_
_entity.id
_entity.type
_entity.pdbx_description
1 polymer ?
#
loop_
_entity_poly.entity_id
_entity_poly.type
_entity_poly.pdbx_seq_one_letter_code
_entity_poly.pdbx_strand_id
1 'polypeptide(L)'
;MTAYLVGAPSYCSRFGVAVLLVALADFFFYGQPVGITLFLFAIAIAAAATALHPSTLNAGRFWLKPAGLLAALLPLAENVSALSVAIGLAAMAVFALSLVGRLRPGLARIAGQAATFLLAAPFRLIHDFVRWRKAVRRFGRRRIRLAAVAVWVMPLSLGAVFLALFGAANSVIEYWFSLIDLLALLDLIQLLRLAFWLFVLASVWAFLRPRLPRALRRIQRVVRSSAPAGALQATKTAASIEDIIFGKPAILRALVVFNMLFAVQTVLDAAYLWGGAALPDGMTYAAYAHRGAYPLIVTALLAAGFVLAALRPGSATSSDPLIRRLVYLWVAQNIVLVISSILRLDLYIGIYSLTYWRVAAFVWMGLVAAGLALIIARIALEKSSEWLLSANLLTLSATFYACCFINFAALIANYNVEHSFEMTGHGIRLDVWYLRSLGPGALPALDRFIEHQDRTIAADDPAWRDLAGLHGQDEARYRARQDNWRAWTLRDWRLNRTLDRQGRFVVPQGYEPFVPGR
;
A
#
# COMPACT_ATOMS: atom_id res chain seq x y z
N MET A 1 -45.07 -14.91 -24.06
CA MET A 1 -45.12 -13.99 -22.90
C MET A 1 -44.40 -14.72 -21.77
N THR A 2 -43.20 -14.38 -21.31
CA THR A 2 -42.66 -13.09 -20.86
C THR A 2 -41.13 -13.13 -20.98
N ALA A 3 -40.59 -12.48 -22.01
CA ALA A 3 -39.16 -12.21 -22.09
C ALA A 3 -38.85 -10.97 -21.24
N TYR A 4 -38.21 -11.16 -20.09
CA TYR A 4 -37.71 -10.05 -19.26
C TYR A 4 -36.60 -9.30 -20.02
N LEU A 5 -37.01 -8.24 -20.71
CA LEU A 5 -36.16 -7.16 -21.20
C LEU A 5 -35.53 -6.44 -20.02
N VAL A 6 -34.43 -6.98 -19.46
CA VAL A 6 -33.54 -6.21 -18.61
C VAL A 6 -32.77 -5.26 -19.51
N GLY A 7 -33.37 -4.10 -19.79
CA GLY A 7 -32.70 -2.99 -20.47
C GLY A 7 -31.43 -2.62 -19.71
N ALA A 8 -30.32 -2.43 -20.43
CA ALA A 8 -29.07 -1.98 -19.83
C ALA A 8 -29.33 -0.73 -18.96
N PRO A 9 -28.85 -0.67 -17.70
CA PRO A 9 -29.20 0.41 -16.80
C PRO A 9 -28.89 1.78 -17.43
N SER A 10 -29.90 2.66 -17.41
CA SER A 10 -29.79 4.01 -17.96
C SER A 10 -28.69 4.80 -17.25
N TYR A 11 -28.18 5.87 -17.87
CA TYR A 11 -27.15 6.71 -17.24
C TYR A 11 -27.60 7.27 -15.88
N CYS A 12 -28.92 7.51 -15.74
CA CYS A 12 -29.54 8.02 -14.52
C CYS A 12 -29.49 7.02 -13.35
N SER A 13 -29.75 5.72 -13.57
CA SER A 13 -29.72 4.75 -12.47
C SER A 13 -28.31 4.56 -11.89
N ARG A 14 -27.28 4.57 -12.74
CA ARG A 14 -25.88 4.54 -12.28
C ARG A 14 -25.48 5.76 -11.48
N PHE A 15 -25.96 6.94 -11.88
CA PHE A 15 -25.70 8.18 -11.14
C PHE A 15 -26.41 8.18 -9.78
N GLY A 16 -27.66 7.71 -9.72
CA GLY A 16 -28.39 7.53 -8.45
C GLY A 16 -27.65 6.61 -7.48
N VAL A 17 -27.17 5.46 -7.96
CA VAL A 17 -26.35 4.52 -7.14
C VAL A 17 -25.05 5.19 -6.66
N ALA A 18 -24.39 5.98 -7.51
CA ALA A 18 -23.18 6.70 -7.11
C ALA A 18 -23.45 7.73 -6.01
N VAL A 19 -24.55 8.47 -6.08
CA VAL A 19 -24.96 9.43 -5.04
C VAL A 19 -25.29 8.71 -3.72
N LEU A 20 -25.99 7.58 -3.77
CA LEU A 20 -26.25 6.76 -2.58
C LEU A 20 -24.96 6.27 -1.93
N LEU A 21 -23.97 5.85 -2.72
CA LEU A 21 -22.65 5.44 -2.20
C LEU A 21 -21.87 6.62 -1.61
N VAL A 22 -22.04 7.85 -2.13
CA VAL A 22 -21.45 9.06 -1.52
C VAL A 22 -22.10 9.37 -0.17
N ALA A 23 -23.44 9.28 -0.07
CA ALA A 23 -24.14 9.45 1.19
C ALA A 23 -23.72 8.40 2.23
N LEU A 24 -23.55 7.14 1.80
CA LEU A 24 -23.04 6.08 2.66
C LEU A 24 -21.59 6.35 3.13
N ALA A 25 -20.74 6.84 2.23
CA ALA A 25 -19.35 7.20 2.57
C ALA A 25 -19.29 8.37 3.57
N ASP A 26 -20.17 9.36 3.43
CA ASP A 26 -20.29 10.47 4.38
C ASP A 26 -20.63 9.95 5.79
N PHE A 27 -21.62 9.07 5.90
CA PHE A 27 -22.00 8.43 7.17
C PHE A 27 -20.90 7.54 7.78
N PHE A 28 -20.06 6.92 6.95
CA PHE A 28 -19.01 6.01 7.39
C PHE A 28 -17.69 6.69 7.76
N PHE A 29 -17.31 7.76 7.07
CA PHE A 29 -15.95 8.30 7.16
C PHE A 29 -15.87 9.76 7.59
N TYR A 30 -16.91 10.58 7.37
CA TYR A 30 -16.81 12.00 7.65
C TYR A 30 -16.85 12.28 9.16
N GLY A 31 -15.72 12.72 9.73
CA GLY A 31 -15.59 12.98 11.17
C GLY A 31 -15.67 11.74 12.05
N GLN A 32 -15.49 10.55 11.46
CA GLN A 32 -15.64 9.26 12.15
C GLN A 32 -14.35 8.43 12.04
N PRO A 33 -14.04 7.57 13.04
CA PRO A 33 -12.91 6.66 12.95
C PRO A 33 -13.13 5.63 11.83
N VAL A 34 -12.04 5.28 11.16
CA VAL A 34 -12.04 4.27 10.09
C VAL A 34 -11.61 2.93 10.65
N GLY A 35 -12.45 1.92 10.47
CA GLY A 35 -12.22 0.53 10.83
C GLY A 35 -12.97 -0.37 9.85
N ILE A 36 -13.88 -1.21 10.36
CA ILE A 36 -14.71 -2.13 9.57
C ILE A 36 -15.54 -1.44 8.48
N THR A 37 -15.85 -0.15 8.66
CA THR A 37 -16.59 0.65 7.68
C THR A 37 -15.93 0.64 6.31
N LEU A 38 -14.60 0.59 6.22
CA LEU A 38 -13.90 0.55 4.94
C LEU A 38 -14.11 -0.78 4.20
N PHE A 39 -14.08 -1.89 4.94
CA PHE A 39 -14.41 -3.23 4.42
C PHE A 39 -15.86 -3.29 3.94
N LEU A 40 -16.81 -2.82 4.76
CA LEU A 40 -18.24 -2.77 4.41
C LEU A 40 -18.49 -1.89 3.19
N PHE A 41 -17.80 -0.75 3.09
CA PHE A 41 -17.92 0.14 1.94
C PHE A 41 -17.36 -0.49 0.65
N ALA A 42 -16.24 -1.20 0.73
CA ALA A 42 -15.70 -1.95 -0.40
C ALA A 42 -16.69 -3.02 -0.90
N ILE A 43 -17.33 -3.74 0.02
CA ILE A 43 -18.41 -4.70 -0.29
C ILE A 43 -19.60 -3.98 -0.94
N ALA A 44 -20.03 -2.83 -0.41
CA ALA A 44 -21.14 -2.05 -0.97
C ALA A 44 -20.85 -1.61 -2.41
N ILE A 45 -19.63 -1.13 -2.70
CA ILE A 45 -19.19 -0.81 -4.07
C ILE A 45 -19.21 -2.05 -4.96
N ALA A 46 -18.69 -3.19 -4.47
CA ALA A 46 -18.67 -4.43 -5.22
C ALA A 46 -20.09 -4.92 -5.55
N ALA A 47 -21.00 -4.91 -4.57
CA ALA A 47 -22.40 -5.26 -4.74
C ALA A 47 -23.07 -4.35 -5.77
N ALA A 48 -22.91 -3.03 -5.65
CA ALA A 48 -23.41 -2.06 -6.62
C ALA A 48 -22.86 -2.31 -8.03
N ALA A 49 -21.58 -2.62 -8.17
CA ALA A 49 -20.96 -2.96 -9.45
C ALA A 49 -21.54 -4.25 -10.05
N THR A 50 -21.78 -5.30 -9.25
CA THR A 50 -22.42 -6.54 -9.72
C THR A 50 -23.87 -6.32 -10.16
N ALA A 51 -24.67 -5.56 -9.40
CA ALA A 51 -26.06 -5.27 -9.71
C ALA A 51 -26.22 -4.49 -11.04
N LEU A 52 -25.24 -3.66 -11.39
CA LEU A 52 -25.21 -2.90 -12.65
C LEU A 52 -24.73 -3.71 -13.86
N HIS A 53 -24.24 -4.93 -13.66
CA HIS A 53 -23.73 -5.84 -14.67
C HIS A 53 -24.38 -7.23 -14.61
N PRO A 54 -25.73 -7.33 -14.74
CA PRO A 54 -26.46 -8.58 -14.53
C PRO A 54 -26.09 -9.71 -15.51
N SER A 55 -25.51 -9.40 -16.67
CA SER A 55 -25.00 -10.39 -17.63
C SER A 55 -23.94 -11.34 -17.04
N THR A 56 -23.32 -10.99 -15.91
CA THR A 56 -22.36 -11.88 -15.22
C THR A 56 -23.01 -12.86 -14.25
N LEU A 57 -24.29 -12.68 -13.91
CA LEU A 57 -25.03 -13.52 -12.95
C LEU A 57 -25.44 -14.88 -13.53
N ASN A 58 -25.52 -15.01 -14.86
CA ASN A 58 -26.00 -16.21 -15.55
C ASN A 58 -24.93 -17.30 -15.78
N ALA A 59 -23.72 -17.15 -15.23
CA ALA A 59 -22.67 -18.16 -15.35
C ALA A 59 -22.69 -19.10 -14.14
N GLY A 60 -22.62 -20.42 -14.35
CA GLY A 60 -22.67 -21.46 -13.30
C GLY A 60 -21.54 -21.42 -12.25
N ARG A 61 -20.65 -20.41 -12.29
CA ARG A 61 -19.59 -20.14 -11.32
C ARG A 61 -19.59 -18.69 -10.81
N PHE A 62 -20.76 -18.04 -10.82
CA PHE A 62 -20.90 -16.63 -10.41
C PHE A 62 -20.33 -16.35 -9.02
N TRP A 63 -20.55 -17.25 -8.05
CA TRP A 63 -20.12 -17.09 -6.65
C TRP A 63 -18.61 -17.07 -6.43
N LEU A 64 -17.79 -17.62 -7.34
CA LEU A 64 -16.33 -17.66 -7.16
C LEU A 64 -15.69 -16.26 -7.18
N LYS A 65 -16.22 -15.33 -7.98
CA LYS A 65 -15.70 -13.97 -8.09
C LYS A 65 -15.91 -13.14 -6.81
N PRO A 66 -17.15 -13.02 -6.27
CA PRO A 66 -17.37 -12.31 -5.01
C PRO A 66 -16.71 -13.04 -3.84
N ALA A 67 -16.67 -14.38 -3.80
CA ALA A 67 -15.94 -15.11 -2.76
C ALA A 67 -14.44 -14.79 -2.77
N GLY A 68 -13.81 -14.76 -3.96
CA GLY A 68 -12.41 -14.37 -4.12
C GLY A 68 -12.14 -12.91 -3.71
N LEU A 69 -13.07 -12.00 -4.00
CA LEU A 69 -12.98 -10.61 -3.53
C LEU A 69 -13.09 -10.52 -2.01
N LEU A 70 -14.05 -11.21 -1.40
CA LEU A 70 -14.22 -11.23 0.06
C LEU A 70 -12.95 -11.71 0.75
N ALA A 71 -12.36 -12.81 0.27
CA ALA A 71 -11.07 -13.28 0.75
C ALA A 71 -9.98 -12.20 0.61
N ALA A 72 -9.87 -11.55 -0.54
CA ALA A 72 -8.88 -10.50 -0.78
C ALA A 72 -9.10 -9.23 0.07
N LEU A 73 -10.32 -8.99 0.57
CA LEU A 73 -10.66 -7.86 1.44
C LEU A 73 -10.49 -8.16 2.94
N LEU A 74 -10.25 -9.42 3.34
CA LEU A 74 -10.02 -9.80 4.74
C LEU A 74 -8.96 -8.94 5.46
N PRO A 75 -7.84 -8.53 4.83
CA PRO A 75 -6.90 -7.60 5.45
C PRO A 75 -7.51 -6.31 5.99
N LEU A 76 -8.56 -5.78 5.35
CA LEU A 76 -9.24 -4.55 5.80
C LEU A 76 -10.09 -4.78 7.05
N ALA A 77 -10.65 -5.98 7.21
CA ALA A 77 -11.37 -6.36 8.42
C ALA A 77 -10.41 -6.67 9.59
N GLU A 78 -9.22 -7.19 9.27
CA GLU A 78 -8.16 -7.46 10.24
C GLU A 78 -7.58 -6.18 10.82
N ASN A 79 -7.11 -5.24 9.99
CA ASN A 79 -6.57 -3.96 10.43
C ASN A 79 -6.50 -2.95 9.27
N VAL A 80 -6.99 -1.73 9.49
CA VAL A 80 -6.92 -0.65 8.49
C VAL A 80 -5.52 -0.03 8.49
N SER A 81 -4.67 -0.51 7.59
CA SER A 81 -3.31 -0.02 7.32
C SER A 81 -3.14 0.37 5.86
N ALA A 82 -2.11 1.18 5.55
CA ALA A 82 -1.78 1.53 4.17
C ALA A 82 -1.60 0.29 3.26
N LEU A 83 -1.03 -0.79 3.80
CA LEU A 83 -0.85 -2.06 3.08
C LEU A 83 -2.21 -2.75 2.79
N SER A 84 -3.08 -2.88 3.80
CA SER A 84 -4.41 -3.47 3.62
C SER A 84 -5.28 -2.67 2.62
N VAL A 85 -5.16 -1.33 2.62
CA VAL A 85 -5.84 -0.43 1.69
C VAL A 85 -5.33 -0.65 0.27
N ALA A 86 -4.00 -0.73 0.08
CA ALA A 86 -3.40 -0.97 -1.22
C ALA A 86 -3.84 -2.33 -1.80
N ILE A 87 -3.85 -3.39 -0.99
CA ILE A 87 -4.34 -4.72 -1.39
C ILE A 87 -5.83 -4.66 -1.72
N GLY A 88 -6.64 -4.02 -0.88
CA GLY A 88 -8.07 -3.85 -1.12
C GLY A 88 -8.37 -3.12 -2.42
N LEU A 89 -7.65 -2.03 -2.71
CA LEU A 89 -7.79 -1.29 -3.97
C LEU A 89 -7.38 -2.13 -5.19
N ALA A 90 -6.28 -2.89 -5.09
CA ALA A 90 -5.84 -3.79 -6.15
C ALA A 90 -6.89 -4.90 -6.40
N ALA A 91 -7.42 -5.51 -5.34
CA ALA A 91 -8.46 -6.52 -5.41
C ALA A 91 -9.75 -5.97 -6.03
N MET A 92 -10.19 -4.78 -5.61
CA MET A 92 -11.34 -4.08 -6.20
C MET A 92 -11.15 -3.77 -7.68
N ALA A 93 -9.94 -3.38 -8.09
CA ALA A 93 -9.62 -3.14 -9.51
C ALA A 93 -9.69 -4.43 -10.33
N VAL A 94 -9.09 -5.53 -9.83
CA VAL A 94 -9.15 -6.84 -10.50
C VAL A 94 -10.60 -7.34 -10.59
N PHE A 95 -11.37 -7.22 -9.51
CA PHE A 95 -12.78 -7.59 -9.48
C PHE A 95 -13.60 -6.79 -10.50
N ALA A 96 -13.47 -5.46 -10.51
CA ALA A 96 -14.16 -4.59 -11.45
C ALA A 96 -13.83 -4.93 -12.92
N LEU A 97 -12.56 -5.25 -13.22
CA LEU A 97 -12.14 -5.69 -14.55
C LEU A 97 -12.67 -7.09 -14.92
N SER A 98 -12.83 -7.97 -13.92
CA SER A 98 -13.39 -9.32 -14.10
C SER A 98 -14.87 -9.32 -14.46
N LEU A 99 -15.63 -8.31 -14.03
CA LEU A 99 -17.05 -8.15 -14.33
C LEU A 99 -17.28 -7.80 -15.81
N VAL A 100 -16.34 -7.09 -16.43
CA VAL A 100 -16.45 -6.70 -17.85
C VAL A 100 -15.85 -7.76 -18.79
N GLY A 101 -15.32 -8.86 -18.25
CA GLY A 101 -14.71 -9.94 -19.05
C GLY A 101 -13.43 -9.51 -19.79
N ARG A 102 -12.71 -8.50 -19.27
CA ARG A 102 -11.55 -7.88 -19.96
C ARG A 102 -10.18 -8.32 -19.41
N LEU A 103 -10.17 -9.22 -18.43
CA LEU A 103 -8.95 -9.77 -17.87
C LEU A 103 -8.29 -10.70 -18.89
N ARG A 104 -7.02 -10.43 -19.20
CA ARG A 104 -6.20 -11.36 -19.98
C ARG A 104 -5.65 -12.44 -19.06
N PRO A 105 -5.52 -13.70 -19.52
CA PRO A 105 -4.88 -14.74 -18.74
C PRO A 105 -3.39 -14.39 -18.47
N GLY A 106 -2.95 -14.67 -17.24
CA GLY A 106 -1.58 -14.42 -16.73
C GLY A 106 -1.51 -13.31 -15.67
N LEU A 107 -0.98 -13.63 -14.48
CA LEU A 107 -0.91 -12.73 -13.32
C LEU A 107 -0.23 -11.39 -13.64
N ALA A 108 0.92 -11.43 -14.32
CA ALA A 108 1.65 -10.22 -14.70
C ALA A 108 0.81 -9.27 -15.58
N ARG A 109 0.01 -9.83 -16.50
CA ARG A 109 -0.86 -9.03 -17.38
C ARG A 109 -2.05 -8.46 -16.60
N ILE A 110 -2.61 -9.23 -15.67
CA ILE A 110 -3.68 -8.78 -14.77
C ILE A 110 -3.20 -7.61 -13.92
N ALA A 111 -2.02 -7.71 -13.30
CA ALA A 111 -1.46 -6.62 -12.50
C ALA A 111 -1.19 -5.37 -13.34
N GLY A 112 -0.65 -5.49 -14.56
CA GLY A 112 -0.51 -4.36 -15.47
C GLY A 112 -1.86 -3.70 -15.83
N GLN A 113 -2.90 -4.50 -16.04
CA GLN A 113 -4.26 -3.98 -16.29
C GLN A 113 -4.86 -3.31 -15.04
N ALA A 114 -4.63 -3.85 -13.84
CA ALA A 114 -5.09 -3.26 -12.59
C ALA A 114 -4.37 -1.94 -12.27
N ALA A 115 -3.04 -1.90 -12.42
CA ALA A 115 -2.24 -0.69 -12.20
C ALA A 115 -2.68 0.44 -13.15
N THR A 116 -2.79 0.14 -14.45
CA THR A 116 -3.28 1.13 -15.43
C THR A 116 -4.73 1.55 -15.18
N PHE A 117 -5.56 0.65 -14.63
CA PHE A 117 -6.92 0.98 -14.22
C PHE A 117 -6.94 1.99 -13.07
N LEU A 118 -6.16 1.74 -12.02
CA LEU A 118 -6.06 2.56 -10.81
C LEU A 118 -5.47 3.94 -11.12
N LEU A 119 -4.39 4.00 -11.89
CA LEU A 119 -3.78 5.28 -12.31
C LEU A 119 -4.74 6.15 -13.13
N ALA A 120 -5.63 5.52 -13.91
CA ALA A 120 -6.61 6.25 -14.70
C ALA A 120 -7.90 6.56 -13.94
N ALA A 121 -8.16 5.96 -12.77
CA ALA A 121 -9.40 6.10 -12.03
C ALA A 121 -9.78 7.57 -11.71
N PRO A 122 -8.91 8.41 -11.12
CA PRO A 122 -9.30 9.78 -10.73
C PRO A 122 -9.69 10.67 -11.92
N PHE A 123 -9.09 10.45 -13.09
CA PHE A 123 -9.34 11.25 -14.29
C PHE A 123 -10.58 10.83 -15.09
N ARG A 124 -11.22 9.71 -14.73
CA ARG A 124 -12.35 9.16 -15.51
C ARG A 124 -13.60 10.01 -15.43
N LEU A 125 -13.93 10.52 -14.25
CA LEU A 125 -15.14 11.33 -14.07
C LEU A 125 -15.07 12.58 -14.95
N ILE A 126 -13.91 13.25 -14.98
CA ILE A 126 -13.63 14.42 -15.82
C ILE A 126 -13.77 14.06 -17.31
N HIS A 127 -13.14 12.97 -17.75
CA HIS A 127 -13.15 12.59 -19.16
C HIS A 127 -14.56 12.15 -19.64
N ASP A 128 -15.31 11.40 -18.83
CA ASP A 128 -16.67 11.01 -19.15
C ASP A 128 -17.63 12.21 -19.11
N PHE A 129 -17.43 13.18 -18.21
CA PHE A 129 -18.19 14.44 -18.19
C PHE A 129 -17.94 15.28 -19.45
N VAL A 130 -16.68 15.43 -19.87
CA VAL A 130 -16.31 16.12 -21.12
C VAL A 130 -16.91 15.41 -22.33
N ARG A 131 -16.90 14.07 -22.35
CA ARG A 131 -17.47 13.28 -23.44
C ARG A 131 -18.99 13.35 -23.48
N TRP A 132 -19.64 13.31 -22.33
CA TRP A 132 -21.09 13.50 -22.21
C TRP A 132 -21.48 14.91 -22.68
N ARG A 133 -20.75 15.96 -22.27
CA ARG A 133 -20.93 17.33 -22.78
C ARG A 133 -20.79 17.40 -24.30
N LYS A 134 -19.82 16.70 -24.89
CA LYS A 134 -19.64 16.63 -26.36
C LYS A 134 -20.75 15.82 -27.06
N ALA A 135 -21.30 14.78 -26.41
CA ALA A 135 -22.40 13.98 -26.94
C ALA A 135 -23.74 14.73 -26.87
N VAL A 136 -24.02 15.42 -25.77
CA VAL A 136 -25.17 16.32 -25.60
C VAL A 136 -25.11 17.50 -26.57
N ARG A 137 -23.91 17.98 -26.91
CA ARG A 137 -23.71 18.98 -27.97
C ARG A 137 -23.95 18.45 -29.39
N ARG A 138 -23.78 17.13 -29.63
CA ARG A 138 -24.00 16.47 -30.93
C ARG A 138 -25.42 15.99 -31.14
N PHE A 139 -26.10 15.53 -30.08
CA PHE A 139 -27.55 15.29 -30.09
C PHE A 139 -28.27 16.62 -29.88
N GLY A 140 -28.35 17.41 -30.95
CA GLY A 140 -29.05 18.69 -30.97
C GLY A 140 -30.52 18.55 -30.58
N ARG A 141 -30.82 18.71 -29.29
CA ARG A 141 -32.11 19.16 -28.72
C ARG A 141 -31.97 19.35 -27.22
N ARG A 142 -31.23 20.40 -26.83
CA ARG A 142 -31.37 21.16 -25.56
C ARG A 142 -30.35 22.31 -25.54
N ARG A 143 -30.51 23.26 -26.48
CA ARG A 143 -29.89 24.60 -26.37
C ARG A 143 -30.46 25.42 -25.20
N ILE A 144 -31.49 24.93 -24.51
CA ILE A 144 -32.33 25.73 -23.60
C ILE A 144 -31.78 25.85 -22.16
N ARG A 145 -30.79 25.06 -21.72
CA ARG A 145 -30.28 25.16 -20.32
C ARG A 145 -28.97 25.93 -20.12
N LEU A 146 -28.08 25.94 -21.10
CA LEU A 146 -26.82 26.72 -21.02
C LEU A 146 -26.98 28.16 -21.54
N ALA A 147 -27.83 28.37 -22.55
CA ALA A 147 -28.21 29.72 -22.97
C ALA A 147 -28.99 30.44 -21.87
N ALA A 148 -29.89 29.75 -21.17
CA ALA A 148 -30.61 30.31 -20.03
C ALA A 148 -29.67 30.79 -18.91
N VAL A 149 -28.62 30.02 -18.56
CA VAL A 149 -27.62 30.46 -17.57
C VAL A 149 -26.74 31.59 -18.09
N ALA A 150 -26.35 31.56 -19.38
CA ALA A 150 -25.56 32.63 -20.00
C ALA A 150 -26.31 33.97 -20.07
N VAL A 151 -27.64 33.94 -20.22
CA VAL A 151 -28.51 35.13 -20.22
C VAL A 151 -28.55 35.82 -18.85
N TRP A 152 -28.31 35.09 -17.75
CA TRP A 152 -28.22 35.68 -16.40
C TRP A 152 -26.86 36.28 -16.05
N VAL A 153 -25.81 35.98 -16.82
CA VAL A 153 -24.46 36.48 -16.53
C VAL A 153 -24.41 38.00 -16.60
N MET A 154 -25.02 38.58 -17.63
CA MET A 154 -25.01 40.03 -17.84
C MET A 154 -25.86 40.79 -16.80
N PRO A 155 -27.13 40.40 -16.50
CA PRO A 155 -27.90 41.02 -15.42
C PRO A 155 -27.26 40.89 -14.04
N LEU A 156 -26.68 39.74 -13.71
CA LEU A 156 -26.02 39.53 -12.41
C LEU A 156 -24.71 40.31 -12.31
N SER A 157 -23.91 40.37 -13.39
CA SER A 157 -22.67 41.15 -13.38
C SER A 157 -22.95 42.64 -13.28
N LEU A 158 -23.93 43.14 -14.05
CA LEU A 158 -24.32 44.54 -14.01
C LEU A 158 -24.97 44.88 -12.66
N GLY A 159 -25.85 44.00 -12.15
CA GLY A 159 -26.46 44.12 -10.83
C GLY A 159 -25.41 44.16 -9.72
N ALA A 160 -24.38 43.32 -9.77
CA ALA A 160 -23.27 43.35 -8.80
C ALA A 160 -22.46 44.65 -8.88
N VAL A 161 -22.21 45.18 -10.08
CA VAL A 161 -21.54 46.48 -10.26
C VAL A 161 -22.40 47.62 -9.69
N PHE A 162 -23.71 47.63 -9.94
CA PHE A 162 -24.62 48.61 -9.36
C PHE A 162 -24.72 48.50 -7.83
N LEU A 163 -24.79 47.27 -7.29
CA LEU A 163 -24.77 47.04 -5.84
C LEU A 163 -23.45 47.52 -5.20
N ALA A 164 -22.31 47.32 -5.85
CA ALA A 164 -21.02 47.83 -5.37
C ALA A 164 -20.94 49.37 -5.42
N LEU A 165 -21.43 49.99 -6.49
CA LEU A 165 -21.51 51.46 -6.61
C LEU A 165 -22.47 52.05 -5.57
N PHE A 166 -23.62 51.41 -5.33
CA PHE A 166 -24.58 51.84 -4.31
C PHE A 166 -24.06 51.61 -2.89
N GLY A 167 -23.31 50.53 -2.65
CA GLY A 167 -22.58 50.32 -1.40
C GLY A 167 -21.58 51.44 -1.13
N ALA A 168 -20.79 51.82 -2.13
CA ALA A 168 -19.81 52.90 -1.99
C ALA A 168 -20.44 54.31 -1.84
N ALA A 169 -21.65 54.51 -2.36
CA ALA A 169 -22.34 55.81 -2.32
C ALA A 169 -23.31 55.96 -1.13
N ASN A 170 -23.65 54.87 -0.42
CA ASN A 170 -24.64 54.89 0.66
C ASN A 170 -24.15 54.10 1.89
N SER A 171 -23.88 54.82 2.96
CA SER A 171 -23.36 54.29 4.23
C SER A 171 -24.26 53.25 4.88
N VAL A 172 -25.58 53.27 4.63
CA VAL A 172 -26.49 52.23 5.12
C VAL A 172 -26.22 50.92 4.37
N ILE A 173 -26.09 50.95 3.04
CA ILE A 173 -25.86 49.76 2.21
C ILE A 173 -24.48 49.16 2.49
N GLU A 174 -23.47 50.00 2.72
CA GLU A 174 -22.14 49.57 3.18
C GLU A 174 -22.20 48.80 4.50
N TYR A 175 -23.00 49.28 5.46
CA TYR A 175 -23.24 48.58 6.72
C TYR A 175 -23.91 47.21 6.52
N TRP A 176 -24.93 47.10 5.65
CA TRP A 176 -25.54 45.80 5.30
C TRP A 176 -24.54 44.83 4.66
N PHE A 177 -23.61 45.31 3.83
CA PHE A 177 -22.54 44.47 3.29
C PHE A 177 -21.55 44.01 4.34
N SER A 178 -21.23 44.87 5.32
CA SER A 178 -20.33 44.52 6.43
C SER A 178 -20.91 43.44 7.36
N LEU A 179 -22.23 43.28 7.38
CA LEU A 179 -22.93 42.21 8.10
C LEU A 179 -22.91 40.87 7.34
N ILE A 180 -22.66 40.88 6.03
CA ILE A 180 -22.57 39.67 5.21
C ILE A 180 -21.12 39.19 5.21
N ASP A 181 -20.80 38.34 6.17
CA ASP A 181 -19.51 37.66 6.18
C ASP A 181 -19.50 36.50 5.17
N LEU A 182 -18.94 36.75 3.98
CA LEU A 182 -18.79 35.73 2.95
C LEU A 182 -17.94 34.54 3.43
N LEU A 183 -17.00 34.74 4.35
CA LEU A 183 -16.18 33.66 4.91
C LEU A 183 -17.03 32.78 5.85
N ALA A 184 -17.93 33.36 6.64
CA ALA A 184 -18.89 32.60 7.44
C ALA A 184 -19.88 31.79 6.58
N LEU A 185 -20.29 32.31 5.42
CA LEU A 185 -21.12 31.58 4.47
C LEU A 185 -20.38 30.39 3.82
N LEU A 186 -19.07 30.55 3.58
CA LEU A 186 -18.16 29.49 3.13
C LEU A 186 -17.89 28.44 4.21
N ASP A 187 -17.87 28.80 5.50
CA ASP A 187 -17.85 27.85 6.62
C ASP A 187 -19.16 27.05 6.73
N LEU A 188 -20.30 27.66 6.40
CA LEU A 188 -21.59 26.97 6.30
C LEU A 188 -21.59 25.89 5.19
N ILE A 189 -20.96 26.20 4.05
CA ILE A 189 -20.74 25.26 2.95
C ILE A 189 -19.44 24.53 3.23
N GLN A 190 -19.39 23.67 4.25
CA GLN A 190 -18.22 22.87 4.66
C GLN A 190 -17.38 22.41 3.45
N LEU A 191 -16.43 23.22 2.99
CA LEU A 191 -15.84 23.07 1.65
C LEU A 191 -15.07 21.75 1.55
N LEU A 192 -14.51 21.34 2.70
CA LEU A 192 -13.86 20.06 2.90
C LEU A 192 -14.82 18.87 2.73
N ARG A 193 -16.07 18.98 3.18
CA ARG A 193 -17.10 17.94 3.01
C ARG A 193 -17.55 17.83 1.55
N LEU A 194 -17.69 18.96 0.86
CA LEU A 194 -18.00 18.98 -0.57
C LEU A 194 -16.85 18.38 -1.40
N ALA A 195 -15.60 18.76 -1.10
CA ALA A 195 -14.41 18.18 -1.71
C ALA A 195 -14.33 16.66 -1.46
N PHE A 196 -14.66 16.21 -0.24
CA PHE A 196 -14.77 14.80 0.11
C PHE A 196 -15.82 14.08 -0.75
N TRP A 197 -17.03 14.63 -0.89
CA TRP A 197 -18.07 14.06 -1.74
C TRP A 197 -17.65 13.96 -3.21
N LEU A 198 -17.02 14.99 -3.75
CA LEU A 198 -16.51 14.99 -5.12
C LEU A 198 -15.42 13.93 -5.32
N PHE A 199 -14.52 13.76 -4.35
CA PHE A 199 -13.47 12.75 -4.37
C PHE A 199 -14.04 11.32 -4.32
N VAL A 200 -14.98 11.06 -3.40
CA VAL A 200 -15.66 9.77 -3.30
C VAL A 200 -16.43 9.47 -4.59
N LEU A 201 -17.16 10.46 -5.11
CA LEU A 201 -17.92 10.31 -6.35
C LEU A 201 -17.01 9.96 -7.53
N ALA A 202 -15.88 10.64 -7.69
CA ALA A 202 -14.90 10.35 -8.74
C ALA A 202 -14.33 8.93 -8.62
N SER A 203 -14.02 8.51 -7.40
CA SER A 203 -13.47 7.19 -7.09
C SER A 203 -14.49 6.08 -7.37
N VAL A 204 -15.69 6.18 -6.80
CA VAL A 204 -16.79 5.22 -6.97
C VAL A 204 -17.21 5.12 -8.44
N TRP A 205 -17.29 6.26 -9.15
CA TRP A 205 -17.64 6.28 -10.58
C TRP A 205 -16.66 5.48 -11.44
N ALA A 206 -15.37 5.47 -11.10
CA ALA A 206 -14.36 4.69 -11.82
C ALA A 206 -14.59 3.17 -11.71
N PHE A 207 -15.08 2.70 -10.56
CA PHE A 207 -15.41 1.29 -10.32
C PHE A 207 -16.77 0.89 -10.91
N LEU A 208 -17.77 1.78 -10.91
CA LEU A 208 -19.08 1.55 -11.54
C LEU A 208 -18.99 1.46 -13.08
N ARG A 209 -17.92 1.98 -13.70
CA ARG A 209 -17.66 1.83 -15.14
C ARG A 209 -16.23 1.35 -15.41
N PRO A 210 -15.99 0.02 -15.35
CA PRO A 210 -14.66 -0.50 -15.56
C PRO A 210 -14.27 -0.42 -17.05
N ARG A 211 -13.58 0.66 -17.44
CA ARG A 211 -13.12 0.88 -18.81
C ARG A 211 -11.61 1.02 -18.80
N LEU A 212 -10.91 0.11 -19.50
CA LEU A 212 -9.49 0.31 -19.78
C LEU A 212 -9.30 1.55 -20.68
N PRO A 213 -8.34 2.44 -20.35
CA PRO A 213 -7.99 3.57 -21.20
C PRO A 213 -7.59 3.09 -22.59
N ARG A 214 -8.26 3.60 -23.64
CA ARG A 214 -7.87 3.31 -25.03
C ARG A 214 -6.57 4.02 -25.43
N ALA A 215 -6.21 5.10 -24.74
CA ALA A 215 -5.02 5.91 -25.02
C ALA A 215 -3.70 5.15 -24.78
N LEU A 216 -3.61 4.35 -23.71
CA LEU A 216 -2.43 3.50 -23.45
C LEU A 216 -2.27 2.37 -24.48
N ARG A 217 -3.35 1.86 -25.08
CA ARG A 217 -3.26 0.95 -26.24
C ARG A 217 -2.74 1.62 -27.50
N ARG A 218 -2.79 2.96 -27.58
CA ARG A 218 -2.17 3.74 -28.66
C ARG A 218 -0.69 3.93 -28.37
N ILE A 219 -0.31 4.26 -27.13
CA ILE A 219 1.10 4.35 -26.71
C ILE A 219 1.81 3.00 -26.82
N GLN A 220 1.23 1.92 -26.31
CA GLN A 220 1.80 0.57 -26.47
C GLN A 220 1.85 0.10 -27.93
N ARG A 221 0.93 0.57 -28.78
CA ARG A 221 1.02 0.34 -30.23
C ARG A 221 2.14 1.16 -30.84
N VAL A 222 2.27 2.44 -30.49
CA VAL A 222 3.38 3.28 -30.96
C VAL A 222 4.71 2.68 -30.53
N VAL A 223 4.89 2.31 -29.26
CA VAL A 223 6.12 1.67 -28.77
C VAL A 223 6.38 0.29 -29.43
N ARG A 224 5.35 -0.50 -29.73
CA ARG A 224 5.50 -1.76 -30.48
C ARG A 224 5.67 -1.58 -31.99
N SER A 225 5.16 -0.49 -32.55
CA SER A 225 5.32 -0.09 -33.97
C SER A 225 6.64 0.66 -34.18
N SER A 226 7.24 1.17 -33.12
CA SER A 226 8.62 1.65 -33.04
C SER A 226 9.62 0.53 -32.77
N ALA A 227 9.17 -0.72 -32.55
CA ALA A 227 10.04 -1.87 -32.79
C ALA A 227 10.24 -1.96 -34.30
N PRO A 228 11.48 -1.84 -34.81
CA PRO A 228 11.71 -1.59 -36.22
C PRO A 228 11.29 -2.82 -37.04
N ALA A 229 10.14 -2.73 -37.72
CA ALA A 229 9.73 -3.65 -38.78
C ALA A 229 10.52 -3.46 -40.09
N GLY A 230 11.67 -2.77 -40.02
CA GLY A 230 12.56 -2.45 -41.14
C GLY A 230 14.04 -2.60 -40.81
N ALA A 231 14.41 -3.42 -39.82
CA ALA A 231 15.82 -3.71 -39.50
C ALA A 231 16.43 -4.78 -40.43
N LEU A 232 16.11 -4.76 -41.73
CA LEU A 232 16.66 -5.69 -42.71
C LEU A 232 17.80 -5.09 -43.56
N GLN A 233 18.23 -3.84 -43.32
CA GLN A 233 19.33 -3.23 -44.08
C GLN A 233 20.27 -2.28 -43.31
N ALA A 234 20.11 -2.12 -41.98
CA ALA A 234 21.08 -1.40 -41.13
C ALA A 234 22.01 -2.37 -40.35
N THR A 235 22.06 -3.63 -40.79
CA THR A 235 22.75 -4.77 -40.18
C THR A 235 24.17 -4.89 -40.74
N LYS A 236 25.17 -4.41 -39.99
CA LYS A 236 26.50 -5.07 -39.84
C LYS A 236 27.43 -4.40 -38.84
N THR A 237 27.37 -3.07 -38.64
CA THR A 237 28.35 -2.36 -37.77
C THR A 237 27.89 -2.19 -36.32
N ALA A 238 26.63 -1.82 -36.05
CA ALA A 238 26.12 -1.68 -34.68
C ALA A 238 25.95 -3.03 -33.97
N ALA A 239 25.58 -4.08 -34.71
CA ALA A 239 25.54 -5.45 -34.20
C ALA A 239 26.93 -5.93 -33.76
N SER A 240 28.01 -5.49 -34.41
CA SER A 240 29.37 -5.96 -34.11
C SER A 240 29.89 -5.44 -32.77
N ILE A 241 29.55 -4.21 -32.35
CA ILE A 241 29.97 -3.68 -31.04
C ILE A 241 29.12 -4.27 -29.91
N GLU A 242 27.80 -4.42 -30.11
CA GLU A 242 26.94 -5.13 -29.15
C GLU A 242 27.33 -6.62 -29.04
N ASP A 243 27.69 -7.29 -30.13
CA ASP A 243 28.16 -8.68 -30.15
C ASP A 243 29.59 -8.84 -29.60
N ILE A 244 30.43 -7.80 -29.61
CA ILE A 244 31.77 -7.82 -28.98
C ILE A 244 31.65 -7.59 -27.47
N ILE A 245 30.81 -6.66 -27.03
CA ILE A 245 30.64 -6.29 -25.61
C ILE A 245 29.71 -7.28 -24.88
N PHE A 246 28.67 -7.78 -25.54
CA PHE A 246 27.74 -8.79 -25.01
C PHE A 246 27.93 -10.15 -25.69
N GLY A 247 29.08 -10.37 -26.34
CA GLY A 247 29.43 -11.65 -26.93
C GLY A 247 29.58 -12.75 -25.89
N LYS A 248 29.36 -14.00 -26.33
CA LYS A 248 29.58 -15.22 -25.55
C LYS A 248 30.89 -15.20 -24.71
N PRO A 249 32.07 -14.82 -25.25
CA PRO A 249 33.31 -14.78 -24.45
C PRO A 249 33.33 -13.65 -23.40
N ALA A 250 32.72 -12.50 -23.68
CA ALA A 250 32.62 -11.39 -22.72
C ALA A 250 31.71 -11.78 -21.54
N ILE A 251 30.57 -12.42 -21.82
CA ILE A 251 29.64 -12.95 -20.81
C ILE A 251 30.33 -13.97 -19.91
N LEU A 252 31.08 -14.92 -20.50
CA LEU A 252 31.81 -15.93 -19.73
C LEU A 252 32.86 -15.30 -18.82
N ARG A 253 33.70 -14.39 -19.34
CA ARG A 253 34.74 -13.69 -18.56
C ARG A 253 34.13 -12.87 -17.42
N ALA A 254 33.08 -12.11 -17.69
CA ALA A 254 32.37 -11.33 -16.67
C ALA A 254 31.82 -12.25 -15.57
N LEU A 255 31.21 -13.37 -15.94
CA LEU A 255 30.63 -14.31 -14.98
C LEU A 255 31.69 -15.01 -14.13
N VAL A 256 32.87 -15.31 -14.67
CA VAL A 256 34.01 -15.82 -13.89
C VAL A 256 34.49 -14.77 -12.89
N VAL A 257 34.70 -13.52 -13.34
CA VAL A 257 35.13 -12.42 -12.46
C VAL A 257 34.12 -12.17 -11.34
N PHE A 258 32.81 -12.19 -11.65
CA PHE A 258 31.77 -12.03 -10.65
C PHE A 258 31.76 -13.18 -9.64
N ASN A 259 31.83 -14.44 -10.09
CA ASN A 259 31.90 -15.57 -9.16
C ASN A 259 33.13 -15.50 -8.24
N MET A 260 34.27 -15.00 -8.73
CA MET A 260 35.45 -14.79 -7.89
C MET A 260 35.23 -13.69 -6.85
N LEU A 261 34.73 -12.52 -7.26
CA LEU A 261 34.47 -11.40 -6.35
C LEU A 261 33.48 -11.78 -5.24
N PHE A 262 32.40 -12.47 -5.60
CA PHE A 262 31.38 -12.92 -4.65
C PHE A 262 31.90 -14.06 -3.75
N ALA A 263 32.78 -14.93 -4.26
CA ALA A 263 33.47 -15.92 -3.42
C ALA A 263 34.37 -15.26 -2.37
N VAL A 264 35.17 -14.26 -2.77
CA VAL A 264 35.99 -13.48 -1.83
C VAL A 264 35.12 -12.85 -0.75
N GLN A 265 34.02 -12.21 -1.12
CA GLN A 265 33.08 -11.63 -0.15
C GLN A 265 32.51 -12.70 0.80
N THR A 266 32.13 -13.86 0.27
CA THR A 266 31.58 -14.95 1.08
C THR A 266 32.61 -15.49 2.09
N VAL A 267 33.88 -15.60 1.69
CA VAL A 267 34.98 -16.01 2.57
C VAL A 267 35.23 -14.97 3.66
N LEU A 268 35.21 -13.67 3.32
CA LEU A 268 35.34 -12.59 4.30
C LEU A 268 34.17 -12.62 5.30
N ASP A 269 32.95 -12.77 4.82
CA ASP A 269 31.78 -12.88 5.69
C ASP A 269 31.88 -14.13 6.59
N ALA A 270 32.32 -15.28 6.06
CA ALA A 270 32.54 -16.47 6.89
C ALA A 270 33.63 -16.24 7.96
N ALA A 271 34.73 -15.57 7.62
CA ALA A 271 35.81 -15.30 8.57
C ALA A 271 35.41 -14.31 9.69
N TYR A 272 34.77 -13.20 9.33
CA TYR A 272 34.46 -12.11 10.26
C TYR A 272 33.10 -12.25 10.96
N LEU A 273 32.06 -12.76 10.28
CA LEU A 273 30.75 -12.96 10.88
C LEU A 273 30.59 -14.33 11.53
N TRP A 274 31.05 -15.41 10.87
CA TRP A 274 30.82 -16.78 11.37
C TRP A 274 31.98 -17.29 12.23
N GLY A 275 33.21 -16.86 11.94
CA GLY A 275 34.44 -17.29 12.60
C GLY A 275 34.84 -16.52 13.85
N GLY A 276 34.07 -15.49 14.24
CA GLY A 276 34.35 -14.71 15.46
C GLY A 276 35.64 -13.89 15.44
N ALA A 277 36.22 -13.64 14.25
CA ALA A 277 37.41 -12.80 14.13
C ALA A 277 37.09 -11.36 14.57
N ALA A 278 37.90 -10.80 15.48
CA ALA A 278 37.70 -9.44 15.98
C ALA A 278 37.66 -8.44 14.82
N LEU A 279 36.67 -7.53 14.85
CA LEU A 279 36.64 -6.39 13.92
C LEU A 279 37.97 -5.62 14.04
N PRO A 280 38.55 -5.14 12.92
CA PRO A 280 39.76 -4.33 12.96
C PRO A 280 39.63 -3.16 13.93
N ASP A 281 40.68 -2.89 14.71
CA ASP A 281 40.68 -1.89 15.78
C ASP A 281 40.10 -0.54 15.29
N GLY A 282 39.03 -0.08 15.96
CA GLY A 282 38.36 1.20 15.67
C GLY A 282 37.09 1.13 14.80
N MET A 283 36.65 -0.05 14.34
CA MET A 283 35.40 -0.18 13.58
C MET A 283 34.19 -0.51 14.47
N THR A 284 33.19 0.38 14.53
CA THR A 284 31.93 0.09 15.22
C THR A 284 31.01 -0.81 14.38
N TYR A 285 30.17 -1.63 15.02
CA TYR A 285 29.18 -2.47 14.33
C TYR A 285 28.24 -1.68 13.40
N ALA A 286 27.91 -0.43 13.75
CA ALA A 286 27.12 0.47 12.90
C ALA A 286 27.87 0.88 11.63
N ALA A 287 29.17 1.18 11.73
CA ALA A 287 30.01 1.51 10.59
C ALA A 287 30.19 0.28 9.66
N TYR A 288 30.34 -0.91 10.23
CA TYR A 288 30.41 -2.17 9.48
C TYR A 288 29.10 -2.49 8.72
N ALA A 289 27.96 -2.30 9.36
CA ALA A 289 26.64 -2.50 8.74
C ALA A 289 26.38 -1.51 7.60
N HIS A 290 26.63 -0.22 7.79
CA HIS A 290 26.35 0.80 6.76
C HIS A 290 27.40 0.85 5.64
N ARG A 291 28.70 0.69 5.90
CA ARG A 291 29.72 0.75 4.82
C ARG A 291 29.72 -0.48 3.94
N GLY A 292 29.36 -1.65 4.47
CA GLY A 292 29.33 -2.88 3.67
C GLY A 292 28.07 -3.06 2.81
N ALA A 293 26.89 -2.65 3.30
CA ALA A 293 25.62 -3.01 2.65
C ALA A 293 25.35 -2.24 1.34
N TYR A 294 25.57 -0.92 1.30
CA TYR A 294 25.17 -0.11 0.14
C TYR A 294 25.95 -0.44 -1.15
N PRO A 295 27.30 -0.61 -1.12
CA PRO A 295 28.05 -0.98 -2.32
C PRO A 295 27.68 -2.38 -2.82
N LEU A 296 27.44 -3.35 -1.92
CA LEU A 296 27.06 -4.72 -2.27
C LEU A 296 25.68 -4.80 -2.93
N ILE A 297 24.73 -3.96 -2.51
CA ILE A 297 23.41 -3.87 -3.16
C ILE A 297 23.57 -3.31 -4.58
N VAL A 298 24.37 -2.25 -4.76
CA VAL A 298 24.61 -1.65 -6.08
C VAL A 298 25.31 -2.63 -7.02
N THR A 299 26.34 -3.34 -6.56
CA THR A 299 27.04 -4.34 -7.37
C THR A 299 26.17 -5.55 -7.70
N ALA A 300 25.35 -6.02 -6.76
CA ALA A 300 24.38 -7.08 -7.01
C ALA A 300 23.31 -6.66 -8.05
N LEU A 301 22.80 -5.42 -7.98
CA LEU A 301 21.83 -4.89 -8.94
C LEU A 301 22.45 -4.71 -10.34
N LEU A 302 23.69 -4.22 -10.43
CA LEU A 302 24.42 -4.09 -11.69
C LEU A 302 24.68 -5.47 -12.33
N ALA A 303 25.08 -6.46 -11.52
CA ALA A 303 25.30 -7.81 -11.97
C ALA A 303 23.98 -8.50 -12.39
N ALA A 304 22.87 -8.27 -11.68
CA ALA A 304 21.53 -8.72 -12.08
C ALA A 304 21.07 -8.08 -13.40
N GLY A 305 21.30 -6.77 -13.58
CA GLY A 305 21.06 -6.07 -14.84
C GLY A 305 21.86 -6.64 -16.00
N PHE A 306 23.14 -6.94 -15.77
CA PHE A 306 24.01 -7.58 -16.75
C PHE A 306 23.49 -8.97 -17.16
N VAL A 307 23.10 -9.81 -16.19
CA VAL A 307 22.60 -11.16 -16.45
C VAL A 307 21.27 -11.13 -17.19
N LEU A 308 20.34 -10.23 -16.86
CA LEU A 308 19.08 -10.07 -17.60
C LEU A 308 19.30 -9.58 -19.04
N ALA A 309 20.31 -8.74 -19.28
CA ALA A 309 20.70 -8.32 -20.62
C ALA A 309 21.37 -9.45 -21.41
N ALA A 310 22.25 -10.24 -20.77
CA ALA A 310 23.02 -11.33 -21.37
C ALA A 310 22.19 -12.60 -21.69
N LEU A 311 21.18 -12.92 -20.86
CA LEU A 311 20.30 -14.08 -21.00
C LEU A 311 18.95 -13.75 -21.66
N ARG A 312 18.94 -12.83 -22.63
CA ARG A 312 17.74 -12.56 -23.45
C ARG A 312 17.28 -13.84 -24.18
N PRO A 313 15.97 -14.15 -24.20
CA PRO A 313 15.45 -15.33 -24.89
C PRO A 313 15.84 -15.32 -26.38
N GLY A 314 16.52 -16.36 -26.84
CA GLY A 314 16.97 -16.50 -28.24
C GLY A 314 18.47 -16.27 -28.48
N SER A 315 19.29 -15.94 -27.47
CA SER A 315 20.74 -15.88 -27.64
C SER A 315 21.36 -17.29 -27.65
N ALA A 316 22.30 -17.54 -28.57
CA ALA A 316 23.10 -18.78 -28.66
C ALA A 316 23.92 -19.09 -27.39
N THR A 317 23.91 -18.18 -26.41
CA THR A 317 24.53 -18.27 -25.09
C THR A 317 23.73 -19.14 -24.10
N SER A 318 22.42 -19.33 -24.33
CA SER A 318 21.54 -20.10 -23.43
C SER A 318 21.81 -21.61 -23.43
N SER A 319 22.50 -22.13 -24.45
CA SER A 319 22.72 -23.56 -24.64
C SER A 319 24.05 -24.06 -24.07
N ASP A 320 24.93 -23.16 -23.60
CA ASP A 320 26.24 -23.53 -23.10
C ASP A 320 26.16 -24.03 -21.63
N PRO A 321 26.52 -25.31 -21.36
CA PRO A 321 26.43 -25.87 -20.02
C PRO A 321 27.37 -25.19 -19.02
N LEU A 322 28.49 -24.60 -19.47
CA LEU A 322 29.44 -23.91 -18.61
C LEU A 322 28.84 -22.59 -18.10
N ILE A 323 28.25 -21.79 -19.00
CA ILE A 323 27.59 -20.52 -18.63
C ILE A 323 26.44 -20.80 -17.66
N ARG A 324 25.65 -21.84 -17.90
CA ARG A 324 24.56 -22.23 -17.00
C ARG A 324 25.07 -22.61 -15.60
N ARG A 325 26.15 -23.38 -15.50
CA ARG A 325 26.78 -23.74 -14.22
C ARG A 325 27.31 -22.52 -13.48
N LEU A 326 27.99 -21.61 -14.19
CA LEU A 326 28.50 -20.38 -13.59
C LEU A 326 27.37 -19.43 -13.15
N VAL A 327 26.23 -19.41 -13.83
CA VAL A 327 25.05 -18.64 -13.39
C VAL A 327 24.46 -19.27 -12.13
N TYR A 328 24.33 -20.60 -12.06
CA TYR A 328 23.85 -21.27 -10.85
C TYR A 328 24.77 -21.03 -9.65
N LEU A 329 26.08 -21.13 -9.84
CA LEU A 329 27.07 -20.84 -8.79
C LEU A 329 26.92 -19.38 -8.32
N TRP A 330 26.80 -18.45 -9.26
CA TRP A 330 26.67 -17.03 -8.94
C TRP A 330 25.37 -16.72 -8.18
N VAL A 331 24.23 -17.30 -8.59
CA VAL A 331 22.96 -17.12 -7.88
C VAL A 331 23.03 -17.75 -6.49
N ALA A 332 23.66 -18.92 -6.34
CA ALA A 332 23.87 -19.54 -5.03
C ALA A 332 24.73 -18.67 -4.10
N GLN A 333 25.83 -18.09 -4.60
CA GLN A 333 26.65 -17.14 -3.85
C GLN A 333 25.83 -15.91 -3.42
N ASN A 334 24.97 -15.37 -4.28
CA ASN A 334 24.09 -14.27 -3.90
C ASN A 334 23.12 -14.64 -2.76
N ILE A 335 22.56 -15.86 -2.77
CA ILE A 335 21.72 -16.35 -1.66
C ILE A 335 22.53 -16.38 -0.35
N VAL A 336 23.77 -16.87 -0.39
CA VAL A 336 24.66 -16.87 0.79
C VAL A 336 24.95 -15.44 1.28
N LEU A 337 25.18 -14.49 0.38
CA LEU A 337 25.36 -13.08 0.77
C LEU A 337 24.10 -12.46 1.39
N VAL A 338 22.91 -12.85 0.92
CA VAL A 338 21.66 -12.43 1.56
C VAL A 338 21.56 -13.00 2.97
N ILE A 339 21.93 -14.27 3.19
CA ILE A 339 21.98 -14.89 4.53
C ILE A 339 22.98 -14.14 5.43
N SER A 340 24.18 -13.83 4.94
CA SER A 340 25.17 -13.01 5.66
C SER A 340 24.62 -11.63 6.04
N SER A 341 23.87 -11.00 5.13
CA SER A 341 23.23 -9.70 5.38
C SER A 341 22.13 -9.78 6.45
N ILE A 342 21.36 -10.89 6.47
CA ILE A 342 20.37 -11.18 7.51
C ILE A 342 21.06 -11.31 8.88
N LEU A 343 22.14 -12.09 8.97
CA LEU A 343 22.90 -12.26 10.21
C LEU A 343 23.51 -10.93 10.70
N ARG A 344 24.02 -10.11 9.77
CA ARG A 344 24.53 -8.78 10.12
C ARG A 344 23.45 -7.87 10.68
N LEU A 345 22.24 -7.92 10.12
CA LEU A 345 21.11 -7.16 10.63
C LEU A 345 20.65 -7.67 11.99
N ASP A 346 20.69 -8.98 12.22
CA ASP A 346 20.37 -9.61 13.50
C ASP A 346 21.33 -9.17 14.63
N LEU A 347 22.64 -9.22 14.37
CA LEU A 347 23.65 -8.68 15.29
C LEU A 347 23.45 -7.18 15.56
N TYR A 348 23.07 -6.41 14.53
CA TYR A 348 22.79 -4.99 14.68
C TYR A 348 21.54 -4.74 15.56
N ILE A 349 20.50 -5.57 15.46
CA ILE A 349 19.32 -5.51 16.33
C ILE A 349 19.69 -5.80 17.77
N GLY A 350 20.59 -6.75 18.00
CA GLY A 350 21.13 -7.06 19.34
C GLY A 350 21.81 -5.86 20.03
N ILE A 351 22.19 -4.81 19.28
CA ILE A 351 22.85 -3.60 19.80
C ILE A 351 21.94 -2.34 19.72
N TYR A 352 21.00 -2.27 18.78
CA TYR A 352 20.20 -1.07 18.51
C TYR A 352 18.68 -1.29 18.50
N SER A 353 18.22 -2.37 19.15
CA SER A 353 16.83 -2.83 19.25
C SER A 353 16.15 -3.09 17.90
N LEU A 354 14.93 -3.63 17.91
CA LEU A 354 14.15 -3.91 16.71
C LEU A 354 13.31 -2.69 16.31
N THR A 355 13.24 -2.41 15.01
CA THR A 355 12.40 -1.32 14.45
C THR A 355 11.66 -1.76 13.21
N TYR A 356 10.65 -0.98 12.79
CA TYR A 356 9.88 -1.22 11.56
C TYR A 356 10.75 -1.41 10.32
N TRP A 357 11.76 -0.56 10.14
CA TRP A 357 12.64 -0.63 8.98
C TRP A 357 13.50 -1.89 8.96
N ARG A 358 13.91 -2.40 10.13
CA ARG A 358 14.68 -3.64 10.25
C ARG A 358 13.82 -4.87 9.97
N VAL A 359 12.58 -4.89 10.46
CA VAL A 359 11.61 -5.95 10.10
C VAL A 359 11.29 -5.92 8.61
N ALA A 360 11.07 -4.73 8.04
CA ALA A 360 10.85 -4.57 6.60
C ALA A 360 12.08 -5.04 5.79
N ALA A 361 13.29 -4.79 6.27
CA ALA A 361 14.53 -5.27 5.65
C ALA A 361 14.62 -6.80 5.67
N PHE A 362 14.25 -7.49 6.75
CA PHE A 362 14.18 -8.96 6.76
C PHE A 362 13.18 -9.50 5.75
N VAL A 363 11.97 -8.93 5.69
CA VAL A 363 10.95 -9.34 4.71
C VAL A 363 11.46 -9.11 3.28
N TRP A 364 12.11 -7.97 3.03
CA TRP A 364 12.69 -7.65 1.73
C TRP A 364 13.83 -8.59 1.35
N MET A 365 14.77 -8.88 2.25
CA MET A 365 15.86 -9.83 2.02
C MET A 365 15.31 -11.24 1.73
N GLY A 366 14.26 -11.67 2.45
CA GLY A 366 13.56 -12.92 2.17
C GLY A 366 12.93 -12.95 0.77
N LEU A 367 12.31 -11.84 0.33
CA LEU A 367 11.77 -11.71 -1.03
C LEU A 367 12.88 -11.76 -2.10
N VAL A 368 14.04 -11.15 -1.84
CA VAL A 368 15.19 -11.21 -2.75
C VAL A 368 15.71 -12.64 -2.86
N ALA A 369 15.91 -13.34 -1.74
CA ALA A 369 16.31 -14.75 -1.74
C ALA A 369 15.30 -15.63 -2.51
N ALA A 370 14.00 -15.43 -2.29
CA ALA A 370 12.96 -16.13 -3.04
C ALA A 370 13.00 -15.81 -4.55
N GLY A 371 13.22 -14.56 -4.93
CA GLY A 371 13.37 -14.15 -6.33
C GLY A 371 14.58 -14.80 -7.02
N LEU A 372 15.72 -14.88 -6.32
CA LEU A 372 16.91 -15.59 -6.78
C LEU A 372 16.65 -17.10 -6.93
N ALA A 373 15.98 -17.72 -5.96
CA ALA A 373 15.56 -19.12 -6.06
C ALA A 373 14.61 -19.36 -7.24
N LEU A 374 13.68 -18.44 -7.52
CA LEU A 374 12.82 -18.51 -8.69
C LEU A 374 13.58 -18.37 -10.02
N ILE A 375 14.70 -17.64 -10.05
CA ILE A 375 15.59 -17.61 -11.22
C ILE A 375 16.21 -18.99 -11.46
N ILE A 376 16.71 -19.65 -10.40
CA ILE A 376 17.22 -21.03 -10.49
C ILE A 376 16.11 -21.95 -11.02
N ALA A 377 14.93 -21.89 -10.42
CA ALA A 377 13.78 -22.71 -10.84
C ALA A 377 13.38 -22.44 -12.30
N ARG A 378 13.42 -21.17 -12.76
CA ARG A 378 13.14 -20.82 -14.15
C ARG A 378 14.11 -21.51 -15.10
N ILE A 379 15.41 -21.46 -14.82
CA ILE A 379 16.45 -22.05 -15.68
C ILE A 379 16.35 -23.58 -15.64
N ALA A 380 16.15 -24.17 -14.45
CA ALA A 380 16.07 -25.63 -14.29
C ALA A 380 14.82 -26.24 -14.92
N LEU A 381 13.69 -25.51 -14.90
CA LEU A 381 12.40 -25.94 -15.45
C LEU A 381 12.12 -25.37 -16.85
N GLU A 382 13.11 -24.74 -17.47
CA GLU A 382 13.04 -24.11 -18.81
C GLU A 382 11.81 -23.20 -19.00
N LYS A 383 11.44 -22.45 -17.96
CA LYS A 383 10.24 -21.61 -17.96
C LYS A 383 10.48 -20.26 -18.65
N SER A 384 9.41 -19.71 -19.21
CA SER A 384 9.43 -18.40 -19.88
C SER A 384 9.68 -17.25 -18.89
N SER A 385 10.14 -16.11 -19.40
CA SER A 385 10.29 -14.89 -18.59
C SER A 385 8.95 -14.37 -18.04
N GLU A 386 7.84 -14.62 -18.76
CA GLU A 386 6.49 -14.30 -18.25
C GLU A 386 6.12 -15.13 -17.03
N TRP A 387 6.55 -16.40 -16.97
CA TRP A 387 6.36 -17.25 -15.80
C TRP A 387 7.13 -16.70 -14.60
N LEU A 388 8.41 -16.34 -14.78
CA LEU A 388 9.24 -15.78 -13.71
C LEU A 388 8.64 -14.47 -13.16
N LEU A 389 8.16 -13.59 -14.02
CA LEU A 389 7.48 -12.35 -13.61
C LEU A 389 6.20 -12.64 -12.83
N SER A 390 5.41 -13.62 -13.30
CA SER A 390 4.16 -14.02 -12.62
C SER A 390 4.44 -14.67 -11.26
N ALA A 391 5.48 -15.50 -11.15
CA ALA A 391 5.89 -16.12 -9.90
C ALA A 391 6.40 -15.08 -8.89
N ASN A 392 7.28 -14.16 -9.30
CA ASN A 392 7.74 -13.08 -8.43
C ASN A 392 6.60 -12.18 -7.95
N LEU A 393 5.67 -11.83 -8.85
CA LEU A 393 4.50 -11.04 -8.49
C LEU A 393 3.59 -11.80 -7.51
N LEU A 394 3.43 -13.12 -7.69
CA LEU A 394 2.67 -13.96 -6.76
C LEU A 394 3.34 -14.01 -5.39
N THR A 395 4.65 -14.26 -5.33
CA THR A 395 5.42 -14.27 -4.07
C THR A 395 5.30 -12.91 -3.37
N LEU A 396 5.53 -11.81 -4.07
CA LEU A 396 5.40 -10.46 -3.52
C LEU A 396 3.99 -10.19 -2.97
N SER A 397 2.96 -10.53 -3.75
CA SER A 397 1.57 -10.31 -3.37
C SER A 397 1.18 -11.17 -2.16
N ALA A 398 1.62 -12.43 -2.12
CA ALA A 398 1.37 -13.36 -1.03
C ALA A 398 2.07 -12.89 0.26
N THR A 399 3.33 -12.45 0.17
CA THR A 399 4.07 -11.90 1.32
C THR A 399 3.38 -10.66 1.87
N PHE A 400 3.03 -9.67 1.04
CA PHE A 400 2.32 -8.48 1.52
C PHE A 400 0.93 -8.79 2.07
N TYR A 401 0.23 -9.76 1.48
CA TYR A 401 -1.04 -10.23 2.02
C TYR A 401 -0.85 -10.84 3.42
N ALA A 402 0.13 -11.73 3.60
CA ALA A 402 0.46 -12.30 4.91
C ALA A 402 0.87 -11.23 5.94
N CYS A 403 1.69 -10.25 5.53
CA CYS A 403 2.11 -9.15 6.38
C CYS A 403 0.93 -8.33 6.94
N CYS A 404 -0.22 -8.27 6.26
CA CYS A 404 -1.39 -7.57 6.79
C CYS A 404 -1.93 -8.20 8.07
N PHE A 405 -1.77 -9.51 8.25
CA PHE A 405 -2.25 -10.24 9.43
C PHE A 405 -1.27 -10.21 10.60
N ILE A 406 -0.03 -9.78 10.36
CA ILE A 406 0.99 -9.67 11.41
C ILE A 406 0.85 -8.32 12.11
N ASN A 407 0.79 -8.35 13.44
CA ASN A 407 0.88 -7.15 14.25
C ASN A 407 2.35 -6.79 14.50
N PHE A 408 2.95 -6.07 13.55
CA PHE A 408 4.35 -5.65 13.66
C PHE A 408 4.61 -4.73 14.85
N ALA A 409 3.65 -3.89 15.26
CA ALA A 409 3.78 -3.05 16.45
C ALA A 409 3.97 -3.92 17.71
N ALA A 410 3.08 -4.90 17.90
CA ALA A 410 3.18 -5.83 19.02
C ALA A 410 4.44 -6.71 18.95
N LEU A 411 4.81 -7.20 17.76
CA LEU A 411 6.03 -7.98 17.57
C LEU A 411 7.27 -7.19 18.01
N ILE A 412 7.40 -5.95 17.54
CA ILE A 412 8.53 -5.08 17.86
C ILE A 412 8.53 -4.74 19.36
N ALA A 413 7.39 -4.34 19.91
CA ALA A 413 7.28 -3.97 21.31
C ALA A 413 7.62 -5.15 22.24
N ASN A 414 7.05 -6.34 21.97
CA ASN A 414 7.34 -7.53 22.77
C ASN A 414 8.81 -7.92 22.71
N TYR A 415 9.40 -7.93 21.51
CA TYR A 415 10.82 -8.26 21.35
C TYR A 415 11.72 -7.28 22.12
N ASN A 416 11.47 -5.96 21.96
CA ASN A 416 12.29 -4.92 22.60
C ASN A 416 12.17 -4.94 24.12
N VAL A 417 10.96 -5.16 24.67
CA VAL A 417 10.77 -5.30 26.12
C VAL A 417 11.51 -6.54 26.63
N GLU A 418 11.33 -7.69 25.99
CA GLU A 418 11.94 -8.96 26.42
C GLU A 418 13.47 -8.96 26.37
N HIS A 419 14.08 -8.20 25.46
CA HIS A 419 15.54 -8.07 25.31
C HIS A 419 16.09 -6.78 25.93
N SER A 420 15.30 -6.09 26.76
CA SER A 420 15.75 -4.87 27.43
C SER A 420 16.62 -5.17 28.63
N PHE A 421 17.56 -4.26 28.89
CA PHE A 421 18.40 -4.27 30.09
C PHE A 421 17.53 -4.26 31.36
N GLU A 422 16.46 -3.47 31.35
CA GLU A 422 15.53 -3.33 32.44
C GLU A 422 14.77 -4.63 32.79
N MET A 423 14.56 -5.53 31.83
CA MET A 423 13.87 -6.81 32.06
C MET A 423 14.82 -7.98 32.35
N THR A 424 16.03 -7.96 31.78
CA THR A 424 16.95 -9.12 31.82
C THR A 424 18.25 -8.87 32.56
N GLY A 425 18.55 -7.62 32.92
CA GLY A 425 19.84 -7.20 33.49
C GLY A 425 20.99 -7.16 32.48
N HIS A 426 20.74 -7.52 31.22
CA HIS A 426 21.70 -7.53 30.13
C HIS A 426 21.10 -6.90 28.86
N GLY A 427 21.93 -6.40 27.96
CA GLY A 427 21.45 -5.76 26.72
C GLY A 427 21.30 -4.25 26.86
N ILE A 428 20.33 -3.68 26.12
CA ILE A 428 20.23 -2.25 25.88
C ILE A 428 19.07 -1.67 26.68
N ARG A 429 19.22 -0.43 27.13
CA ARG A 429 18.11 0.30 27.76
C ARG A 429 16.93 0.46 26.81
N LEU A 430 15.73 0.22 27.32
CA LEU A 430 14.51 0.28 26.53
C LEU A 430 14.20 1.73 26.10
N ASP A 431 14.01 1.93 24.79
CA ASP A 431 13.48 3.19 24.26
C ASP A 431 11.95 3.22 24.38
N VAL A 432 11.46 3.71 25.51
CA VAL A 432 10.02 3.72 25.81
C VAL A 432 9.26 4.70 24.90
N TRP A 433 9.90 5.79 24.46
CA TRP A 433 9.30 6.74 23.53
C TRP A 433 9.08 6.11 22.16
N TYR A 434 10.04 5.32 21.69
CA TYR A 434 9.87 4.53 20.49
C TYR A 434 8.72 3.53 20.62
N LEU A 435 8.63 2.78 21.73
CA LEU A 435 7.53 1.83 21.94
C LEU A 435 6.17 2.51 21.96
N ARG A 436 6.05 3.66 22.63
CA ARG A 436 4.83 4.48 22.64
C ARG A 436 4.45 4.93 21.23
N SER A 437 5.43 5.29 20.41
CA SER A 437 5.20 5.70 19.01
C SER A 437 4.66 4.57 18.10
N LEU A 438 4.81 3.30 18.49
CA LEU A 438 4.23 2.15 17.76
C LEU A 438 2.70 2.10 17.85
N GLY A 439 2.10 2.84 18.78
CA GLY A 439 0.66 2.95 18.97
C GLY A 439 0.04 1.79 19.77
N PRO A 440 -1.29 1.58 19.68
CA PRO A 440 -2.03 0.70 20.59
C PRO A 440 -1.54 -0.76 20.64
N GLY A 441 -0.96 -1.26 19.54
CA GLY A 441 -0.41 -2.61 19.50
C GLY A 441 0.74 -2.87 20.48
N ALA A 442 1.38 -1.82 20.98
CA ALA A 442 2.45 -1.92 21.97
C ALA A 442 1.96 -1.91 23.43
N LEU A 443 0.69 -1.56 23.69
CA LEU A 443 0.15 -1.42 25.05
C LEU A 443 0.43 -2.65 25.93
N PRO A 444 0.15 -3.90 25.50
CA PRO A 444 0.38 -5.08 26.35
C PRO A 444 1.86 -5.32 26.68
N ALA A 445 2.78 -4.87 25.83
CA ALA A 445 4.21 -4.97 26.10
C ALA A 445 4.64 -3.91 27.12
N LEU A 446 4.11 -2.69 26.98
CA LEU A 446 4.31 -1.60 27.93
C LEU A 446 3.72 -1.93 29.29
N ASP A 447 2.54 -2.57 29.37
CA ASP A 447 1.95 -3.04 30.63
C ASP A 447 2.88 -3.97 31.38
N ARG A 448 3.44 -4.98 30.68
CA ARG A 448 4.40 -5.93 31.28
C ARG A 448 5.68 -5.23 31.74
N PHE A 449 6.18 -4.29 30.95
CA PHE A 449 7.33 -3.48 31.32
C PHE A 449 7.06 -2.64 32.56
N ILE A 450 5.88 -2.01 32.63
CA ILE A 450 5.49 -1.16 33.74
C ILE A 450 5.33 -1.97 35.02
N GLU A 451 4.63 -3.11 34.95
CA GLU A 451 4.44 -4.00 36.09
C GLU A 451 5.77 -4.52 36.65
N HIS A 452 6.75 -4.79 35.78
CA HIS A 452 8.07 -5.24 36.22
C HIS A 452 8.82 -4.13 36.96
N GLN A 453 8.82 -2.90 36.43
CA GLN A 453 9.51 -1.76 37.02
C GLN A 453 8.83 -1.24 38.30
N ASP A 454 7.51 -1.33 38.42
CA ASP A 454 6.77 -1.03 39.66
C ASP A 454 7.23 -1.89 40.85
N ARG A 455 7.83 -3.06 40.59
CA ARG A 455 8.40 -3.95 41.63
C ARG A 455 9.85 -3.63 41.98
N THR A 456 10.49 -2.70 41.28
CA THR A 456 11.87 -2.28 41.54
C THR A 456 11.90 -0.91 42.24
N ILE A 457 13.10 -0.47 42.64
CA ILE A 457 13.33 0.85 43.28
C ILE A 457 12.96 2.02 42.34
N ALA A 458 12.78 1.75 41.03
CA ALA A 458 12.38 2.74 40.04
C ALA A 458 10.95 3.28 40.25
N ALA A 459 10.12 2.63 41.06
CA ALA A 459 8.75 3.07 41.36
C ALA A 459 8.67 4.48 41.97
N ASP A 460 9.71 4.91 42.70
CA ASP A 460 9.74 6.23 43.35
C ASP A 460 10.19 7.36 42.40
N ASP A 461 10.76 7.02 41.23
CA ASP A 461 11.24 7.99 40.25
C ASP A 461 10.09 8.83 39.66
N PRO A 462 10.14 10.17 39.74
CA PRO A 462 9.15 11.05 39.11
C PRO A 462 8.97 10.80 37.61
N ALA A 463 10.03 10.47 36.89
CA ALA A 463 9.97 10.18 35.46
C ALA A 463 9.18 8.91 35.16
N TRP A 464 9.24 7.93 36.07
CA TRP A 464 8.50 6.68 35.98
C TRP A 464 6.99 6.90 36.15
N ARG A 465 6.61 7.70 37.16
CA ARG A 465 5.20 8.04 37.40
C ARG A 465 4.58 8.83 36.26
N ASP A 466 5.33 9.76 35.65
CA ASP A 466 4.86 10.48 34.45
C ASP A 466 4.63 9.51 33.29
N LEU A 467 5.54 8.57 33.07
CA LEU A 467 5.43 7.54 32.03
C LEU A 467 4.19 6.66 32.21
N ALA A 468 3.95 6.17 33.43
CA ALA A 468 2.76 5.38 33.76
C ALA A 468 1.47 6.19 33.56
N GLY A 469 1.48 7.48 33.92
CA GLY A 469 0.36 8.38 33.67
C GLY A 469 0.07 8.59 32.18
N LEU A 470 1.11 8.80 31.37
CA LEU A 470 1.02 8.93 29.93
C LEU A 470 0.50 7.66 29.26
N HIS A 471 0.94 6.49 29.74
CA HIS A 471 0.46 5.19 29.27
C HIS A 471 -1.04 5.00 29.56
N GLY A 472 -1.48 5.32 30.78
CA GLY A 472 -2.90 5.28 31.15
C GLY A 472 -3.76 6.21 30.29
N GLN A 473 -3.26 7.40 29.95
CA GLN A 473 -3.95 8.31 29.01
C GLN A 473 -4.05 7.73 27.59
N ASP A 474 -3.01 7.05 27.12
CA ASP A 474 -3.01 6.43 25.79
C ASP A 474 -3.97 5.25 25.72
N GLU A 475 -4.02 4.40 26.75
CA GLU A 475 -5.03 3.34 26.85
C GLU A 475 -6.43 3.94 26.90
N ALA A 476 -6.69 4.95 27.73
CA ALA A 476 -8.00 5.58 27.83
C ALA A 476 -8.46 6.20 26.49
N ARG A 477 -7.57 6.89 25.78
CA ARG A 477 -7.83 7.41 24.42
C ARG A 477 -8.12 6.30 23.42
N TYR A 478 -7.38 5.20 23.50
CA TYR A 478 -7.63 4.03 22.67
C TYR A 478 -9.00 3.41 22.94
N ARG A 479 -9.35 3.17 24.20
CA ARG A 479 -10.65 2.63 24.63
C ARG A 479 -11.81 3.52 24.19
N ALA A 480 -11.72 4.84 24.43
CA ALA A 480 -12.73 5.81 24.00
C ALA A 480 -12.96 5.81 22.48
N ARG A 481 -11.91 5.54 21.68
CA ARG A 481 -12.06 5.38 20.22
C ARG A 481 -12.80 4.09 19.86
N GLN A 482 -12.59 3.01 20.62
CA GLN A 482 -13.21 1.70 20.38
C GLN A 482 -14.69 1.64 20.78
N ASP A 483 -15.19 2.59 21.58
CA ASP A 483 -16.63 2.73 21.85
C ASP A 483 -17.45 3.00 20.58
N ASN A 484 -16.81 3.58 19.55
CA ASN A 484 -17.42 3.76 18.25
C ASN A 484 -17.30 2.48 17.43
N TRP A 485 -18.44 1.83 17.15
CA TRP A 485 -18.51 0.60 16.34
C TRP A 485 -17.79 0.71 14.99
N ARG A 486 -17.66 1.92 14.42
CA ARG A 486 -16.98 2.14 13.14
C ARG A 486 -15.47 1.90 13.22
N ALA A 487 -14.87 2.10 14.39
CA ALA A 487 -13.45 1.88 14.64
C ALA A 487 -13.09 0.40 14.74
N TRP A 488 -14.08 -0.48 14.87
CA TRP A 488 -13.87 -1.90 15.10
C TRP A 488 -12.99 -2.53 14.02
N THR A 489 -12.00 -3.32 14.45
CA THR A 489 -11.24 -4.25 13.61
C THR A 489 -11.06 -5.56 14.38
N LEU A 490 -10.79 -6.67 13.67
CA LEU A 490 -10.54 -7.95 14.35
C LEU A 490 -9.30 -7.87 15.26
N ARG A 491 -8.29 -7.09 14.85
CA ARG A 491 -7.09 -6.83 15.65
C ARG A 491 -7.40 -6.07 16.92
N ASP A 492 -8.18 -4.99 16.83
CA ASP A 492 -8.57 -4.19 17.98
C ASP A 492 -9.45 -4.98 18.95
N TRP A 493 -10.35 -5.80 18.43
CA TRP A 493 -11.15 -6.70 19.25
C TRP A 493 -10.28 -7.68 20.06
N ARG A 494 -9.24 -8.27 19.44
CA ARG A 494 -8.27 -9.12 20.16
C ARG A 494 -7.46 -8.32 21.18
N LEU A 495 -7.04 -7.11 20.84
CA LEU A 495 -6.26 -6.24 21.71
C LEU A 495 -7.05 -5.84 22.96
N ASN A 496 -8.29 -5.35 22.80
CA ASN A 496 -9.18 -5.03 23.91
C ASN A 496 -9.34 -6.22 24.87
N ARG A 497 -9.54 -7.43 24.34
CA ARG A 497 -9.67 -8.63 25.18
C ARG A 497 -8.39 -8.97 25.95
N THR A 498 -7.22 -8.68 25.38
CA THR A 498 -5.94 -8.84 26.09
C THR A 498 -5.81 -7.82 27.21
N LEU A 499 -6.13 -6.56 26.94
CA LEU A 499 -6.13 -5.48 27.93
C LEU A 499 -7.15 -5.76 29.05
N ASP A 500 -8.33 -6.30 28.74
CA ASP A 500 -9.33 -6.69 29.75
C ASP A 500 -8.84 -7.81 30.69
N ARG A 501 -7.97 -8.70 30.20
CA ARG A 501 -7.38 -9.77 31.02
C ARG A 501 -6.23 -9.27 31.90
N GLN A 502 -5.52 -8.24 31.46
CA GLN A 502 -4.38 -7.66 32.16
C GLN A 502 -4.78 -6.49 33.08
N GLY A 503 -5.94 -5.88 32.83
CA GLY A 503 -6.48 -4.82 33.66
C GLY A 503 -6.63 -5.29 35.10
N ARG A 504 -5.97 -4.55 36.02
CA ARG A 504 -6.27 -4.63 37.45
C ARG A 504 -7.79 -4.51 37.59
N PHE A 505 -8.42 -5.46 38.29
CA PHE A 505 -9.79 -5.30 38.76
C PHE A 505 -9.86 -3.95 39.49
N VAL A 506 -10.40 -2.93 38.83
CA VAL A 506 -10.86 -1.74 39.51
C VAL A 506 -12.09 -2.21 40.27
N VAL A 507 -11.88 -2.60 41.53
CA VAL A 507 -12.99 -2.70 42.48
C VAL A 507 -13.63 -1.31 42.46
N PRO A 508 -14.90 -1.16 42.04
CA PRO A 508 -15.58 0.11 42.12
C PRO A 508 -15.41 0.60 43.56
N GLN A 509 -15.01 1.86 43.76
CA GLN A 509 -14.90 2.41 45.11
C GLN A 509 -16.15 2.01 45.88
N GLY A 510 -15.93 1.26 46.96
CA GLY A 510 -17.00 0.66 47.74
C GLY A 510 -18.03 1.74 48.04
N TYR A 511 -19.28 1.45 47.69
CA TYR A 511 -20.44 2.21 48.10
C TYR A 511 -20.31 2.47 49.60
N GLU A 512 -20.03 3.72 50.01
CA GLU A 512 -20.13 4.08 51.41
C GLU A 512 -21.56 3.77 51.85
N PRO A 513 -21.77 2.89 52.84
CA PRO A 513 -23.10 2.68 53.36
C PRO A 513 -23.54 4.01 53.99
N PHE A 514 -24.55 4.62 53.39
CA PHE A 514 -25.30 5.72 53.98
C PHE A 514 -25.70 5.33 55.40
N VAL A 515 -25.07 5.93 56.41
CA VAL A 515 -25.48 5.82 57.80
C VAL A 515 -26.43 6.98 58.07
N PRO A 516 -27.75 6.74 58.27
CA PRO A 516 -28.64 7.80 58.69
C PRO A 516 -28.46 8.06 60.18
N GLY A 517 -28.00 9.27 60.50
CA GLY A 517 -28.36 10.02 61.71
C GLY A 517 -27.89 9.49 63.08
N ARG A 518 -27.09 10.31 63.76
CA ARG A 518 -27.28 10.59 65.18
C ARG A 518 -27.22 12.08 65.41
#